data_AF-X0TQU1-F1
#
_entry.id   AF-X0TQU1-F1
#
_cell.length_a   1.000
_cell.length_b   1.000
_cell.length_c   1.000
_cell.angle_alpha   90.00
_cell.angle_beta   90.00
_cell.angle_gamma   90.00
#
_symmetry.space_group_name_H-M   'P 1'
#
loop_
_entity.id
_entity.type
_entity.pdbx_description
1 polymer ?
#
loop_
_entity_poly.entity_id
_entity_poly.type
_entity_poly.pdbx_seq_one_letter_code
_entity_poly.pdbx_strand_id
1 'polypeptide(L)'
;MAARGAMERSGIKPGQIDHVIFGNAMQTSGDALYGARHVGLKSGVPVDVPAITVNRICGSGLQALVYGAQLIQLGEADICLVGGMENMSQCPHVIRGARWGLPLGRGQMEDSLWVALLDSYNNMSMAITAENLAVKYEGRIQA
;
A
#
# COMPACT_ATOMS: atom_id res chain seq x y z
N MET A 1 -16.76 0.94 -6.39
CA MET A 1 -15.42 1.26 -5.83
C MET A 1 -15.60 1.75 -4.39
N ALA A 2 -14.74 1.33 -3.46
CA ALA A 2 -14.88 1.67 -2.03
C ALA A 2 -14.92 3.20 -1.77
N ALA A 3 -14.08 3.99 -2.44
CA ALA A 3 -14.06 5.45 -2.31
C ALA A 3 -15.40 6.11 -2.67
N ARG A 4 -16.05 5.67 -3.76
CA ARG A 4 -17.38 6.16 -4.14
C ARG A 4 -18.44 5.83 -3.09
N GLY A 5 -18.46 4.57 -2.62
CA GLY A 5 -19.40 4.16 -1.56
C GLY A 5 -19.14 4.86 -0.22
N ALA A 6 -17.90 5.24 0.09
CA ALA A 6 -17.58 6.06 1.25
C ALA A 6 -18.14 7.49 1.12
N MET A 7 -17.92 8.13 -0.04
CA MET A 7 -18.47 9.46 -0.32
C MET A 7 -20.00 9.48 -0.28
N GLU A 8 -20.65 8.52 -0.95
CA GLU A 8 -22.12 8.36 -0.94
C GLU A 8 -22.68 8.22 0.48
N ARG A 9 -22.07 7.36 1.32
CA ARG A 9 -22.47 7.19 2.72
C ARG A 9 -22.25 8.43 3.59
N SER A 10 -21.25 9.24 3.27
CA SER A 10 -20.93 10.46 4.02
C SER A 10 -21.68 11.71 3.54
N GLY A 11 -22.39 11.62 2.40
CA GLY A 11 -23.04 12.78 1.77
C GLY A 11 -22.07 13.80 1.16
N ILE A 12 -20.78 13.46 1.05
CA ILE A 12 -19.73 14.33 0.50
C ILE A 12 -19.68 14.18 -1.02
N LYS A 13 -19.71 15.30 -1.73
CA LYS A 13 -19.53 15.34 -3.18
C LYS A 13 -18.05 15.31 -3.54
N PRO A 14 -17.65 14.71 -4.68
CA PRO A 14 -16.24 14.64 -5.08
C PRO A 14 -15.52 16.00 -5.16
N GLY A 15 -16.23 17.07 -5.53
CA GLY A 15 -15.68 18.43 -5.61
C GLY A 15 -15.45 19.12 -4.25
N GLN A 16 -15.77 18.46 -3.14
CA GLN A 16 -15.50 18.94 -1.79
C GLN A 16 -14.22 18.31 -1.21
N ILE A 17 -13.56 17.40 -1.92
CA ILE A 17 -12.34 16.75 -1.46
C ILE A 17 -11.15 17.67 -1.75
N ASP A 18 -10.37 17.99 -0.72
CA ASP A 18 -9.17 18.82 -0.83
C ASP A 18 -7.90 17.99 -1.05
N HIS A 19 -7.90 16.73 -0.59
CA HIS A 19 -6.77 15.82 -0.78
C HIS A 19 -7.21 14.35 -0.85
N VAL A 20 -6.55 13.57 -1.71
CA VAL A 20 -6.71 12.10 -1.79
C VAL A 20 -5.46 11.40 -1.25
N ILE A 21 -5.61 10.50 -0.29
CA ILE A 21 -4.47 9.83 0.37
C ILE A 21 -4.76 8.35 0.48
N PHE A 22 -3.99 7.49 -0.17
CA PHE A 22 -4.20 6.04 -0.10
C PHE A 22 -2.93 5.29 0.25
N GLY A 23 -3.06 4.32 1.14
CA GLY A 23 -2.00 3.36 1.43
C GLY A 23 -1.92 2.27 0.36
N ASN A 24 -0.71 1.93 -0.08
CA ASN A 24 -0.45 0.72 -0.87
C ASN A 24 0.96 0.20 -0.54
N ALA A 25 1.03 -1.01 0.03
CA ALA A 25 2.28 -1.57 0.52
C ALA A 25 3.07 -2.22 -0.62
N MET A 26 2.38 -3.01 -1.45
CA MET A 26 2.97 -3.67 -2.60
C MET A 26 2.42 -3.08 -3.90
N GLN A 27 3.31 -2.47 -4.67
CA GLN A 27 2.93 -1.85 -5.94
C GLN A 27 2.93 -2.88 -7.06
N THR A 28 1.88 -3.70 -7.12
CA THR A 28 1.80 -4.91 -7.98
C THR A 28 1.27 -4.65 -9.39
N SER A 29 0.71 -3.47 -9.64
CA SER A 29 0.10 -3.09 -10.92
C SER A 29 0.87 -1.95 -11.58
N GLY A 30 0.80 -1.83 -12.91
CA GLY A 30 1.30 -0.65 -13.64
C GLY A 30 0.62 0.66 -13.20
N ASP A 31 -0.59 0.58 -12.64
CA ASP A 31 -1.32 1.73 -12.08
C ASP A 31 -0.82 2.12 -10.67
N ALA A 32 0.03 1.32 -10.02
CA ALA A 32 0.31 1.46 -8.59
C ALA A 32 1.03 2.76 -8.21
N LEU A 33 1.91 3.26 -9.08
CA LEU A 33 2.55 4.58 -8.89
C LEU A 33 1.55 5.73 -8.89
N TYR A 34 0.44 5.57 -9.61
CA TYR A 34 -0.65 6.54 -9.68
C TYR A 34 -1.82 6.16 -8.76
N GLY A 35 -1.63 5.24 -7.82
CA GLY A 35 -2.68 4.58 -7.06
C GLY A 35 -3.74 5.51 -6.47
N ALA A 36 -3.34 6.36 -5.51
CA ALA A 36 -4.24 7.33 -4.89
C ALA A 36 -4.88 8.28 -5.94
N ARG A 37 -4.10 8.68 -6.93
CA ARG A 37 -4.57 9.55 -8.02
C ARG A 37 -5.67 8.89 -8.85
N HIS A 38 -5.47 7.65 -9.26
CA HIS A 38 -6.46 6.88 -10.02
C HIS A 38 -7.70 6.58 -9.18
N VAL A 39 -7.57 6.36 -7.87
CA VAL A 39 -8.73 6.25 -6.98
C VAL A 39 -9.54 7.54 -6.99
N GLY A 40 -8.91 8.70 -6.85
CA GLY A 40 -9.57 10.02 -6.91
C GLY A 40 -10.30 10.23 -8.23
N LEU A 41 -9.58 10.12 -9.35
CA LEU A 41 -10.12 10.34 -10.70
C LEU A 41 -11.28 9.37 -11.02
N LYS A 42 -11.12 8.07 -10.75
CA LYS A 42 -12.18 7.05 -10.97
C LYS A 42 -13.37 7.21 -10.00
N SER A 43 -13.21 8.03 -8.96
CA SER A 43 -14.28 8.40 -8.01
C SER A 43 -14.91 9.76 -8.33
N GLY A 44 -14.44 10.47 -9.37
CA GLY A 44 -14.97 11.76 -9.80
C GLY A 44 -14.37 12.97 -9.08
N VAL A 45 -13.30 12.79 -8.30
CA VAL A 45 -12.57 13.90 -7.68
C VAL A 45 -11.92 14.74 -8.78
N PRO A 46 -11.99 16.08 -8.72
CA PRO A 46 -11.41 16.95 -9.74
C PRO A 46 -9.91 16.73 -9.99
N VAL A 47 -9.47 17.06 -11.20
CA VAL A 47 -8.10 16.80 -11.69
C VAL A 47 -7.05 17.64 -10.96
N ASP A 48 -7.43 18.79 -10.43
CA ASP A 48 -6.57 19.72 -9.69
C ASP A 48 -6.35 19.32 -8.23
N VAL A 49 -7.19 18.43 -7.68
CA VAL A 49 -7.03 17.93 -6.30
C VAL A 49 -5.77 17.06 -6.17
N PRO A 50 -4.86 17.37 -5.23
CA PRO A 50 -3.65 16.59 -5.01
C PRO A 50 -3.94 15.18 -4.49
N ALA A 51 -3.07 14.25 -4.86
CA ALA A 51 -3.18 12.86 -4.44
C ALA A 51 -1.81 12.27 -4.10
N ILE A 52 -1.74 11.48 -3.02
CA ILE A 52 -0.50 10.83 -2.59
C ILE A 52 -0.74 9.38 -2.18
N THR A 53 0.14 8.50 -2.67
CA THR A 53 0.19 7.11 -2.23
C THR A 53 1.25 6.98 -1.14
N VAL A 54 0.87 6.47 0.03
CA VAL A 54 1.79 6.27 1.16
C VAL A 54 2.10 4.79 1.37
N ASN A 55 3.33 4.49 1.81
CA ASN A 55 3.76 3.14 2.14
C ASN A 55 4.30 3.08 3.57
N ARG A 56 3.61 2.33 4.42
CA ARG A 56 4.02 1.91 5.77
C ARG A 56 3.72 0.41 5.96
N ILE A 57 4.04 -0.40 4.95
CA ILE A 57 3.78 -1.85 4.93
C ILE A 57 2.30 -2.13 5.31
N CYS A 58 2.03 -3.03 6.25
CA CYS A 58 0.68 -3.38 6.69
C CYS A 58 -0.09 -2.18 7.27
N GLY A 59 0.63 -1.17 7.76
CA GLY A 59 0.07 0.07 8.31
C GLY A 59 -0.24 1.16 7.28
N SER A 60 -0.05 0.92 5.98
CA SER A 60 -0.18 1.97 4.95
C SER A 60 -1.56 2.64 4.93
N GLY A 61 -2.64 1.87 5.07
CA GLY A 61 -4.00 2.44 5.11
C GLY A 61 -4.23 3.33 6.33
N LEU A 62 -3.69 2.93 7.49
CA LEU A 62 -3.75 3.76 8.71
C LEU A 62 -2.87 5.00 8.59
N GLN A 63 -1.71 4.88 7.94
CA GLN A 63 -0.85 6.03 7.67
C GLN A 63 -1.55 7.07 6.80
N ALA A 64 -2.36 6.65 5.82
CA ALA A 64 -3.15 7.57 5.02
C ALA A 64 -4.16 8.37 5.87
N LEU A 65 -4.80 7.70 6.84
CA LEU A 65 -5.69 8.36 7.81
C LEU A 65 -4.94 9.37 8.68
N VAL A 66 -3.79 8.97 9.24
CA VAL A 66 -2.95 9.86 10.06
C VAL A 66 -2.57 11.11 9.28
N TYR A 67 -2.14 10.95 8.02
CA TYR A 67 -1.75 12.10 7.21
C TYR A 67 -2.94 13.01 6.88
N GLY A 68 -4.09 12.45 6.50
CA GLY A 68 -5.31 13.24 6.28
C GLY A 68 -5.75 14.02 7.52
N ALA A 69 -5.64 13.42 8.71
CA ALA A 69 -5.92 14.09 9.98
C ALA A 69 -4.92 15.21 10.29
N GLN A 70 -3.65 15.08 9.89
CA GLN A 70 -2.64 16.12 10.05
C GLN A 70 -2.92 17.32 9.15
N LEU A 71 -3.27 17.10 7.87
CA LEU A 71 -3.66 18.17 6.96
C LEU A 71 -4.83 18.99 7.53
N ILE A 72 -5.84 18.31 8.08
CA ILE A 72 -6.99 18.97 8.72
C ILE A 72 -6.57 19.76 9.96
N GLN A 73 -5.75 19.18 10.84
CA GLN A 73 -5.27 19.86 12.05
C GLN A 73 -4.40 21.09 11.75
N LEU A 74 -3.64 21.07 10.65
CA LEU A 74 -2.81 22.17 10.20
C LEU A 74 -3.57 23.23 9.41
N GLY A 75 -4.86 23.00 9.12
CA GLY A 75 -5.68 23.91 8.31
C GLY A 75 -5.32 23.87 6.82
N GLU A 76 -4.67 22.81 6.35
CA GLU A 76 -4.26 22.61 4.94
C GLU A 76 -5.34 21.91 4.10
N ALA A 77 -6.34 21.30 4.74
CA ALA A 77 -7.51 20.67 4.10
C ALA A 77 -8.70 20.67 5.06
N ASP A 78 -9.93 20.74 4.54
CA ASP A 78 -11.14 20.56 5.34
C ASP A 78 -11.65 19.11 5.21
N ILE A 79 -11.53 18.52 4.02
CA ILE A 79 -12.01 17.16 3.72
C ILE A 79 -10.96 16.37 2.95
N CYS A 80 -10.49 15.28 3.55
CA CYS A 80 -9.56 14.33 2.94
C CYS A 80 -10.27 13.01 2.59
N LEU A 81 -10.07 12.51 1.36
CA LEU A 81 -10.45 11.15 0.97
C LEU A 81 -9.30 10.19 1.28
N VAL A 82 -9.44 9.43 2.36
CA VAL A 82 -8.38 8.53 2.86
C VAL A 82 -8.76 7.05 2.71
N GLY A 83 -7.76 6.18 2.56
CA GLY A 83 -7.99 4.73 2.54
C GLY A 83 -6.74 3.88 2.29
N GLY A 84 -6.96 2.63 1.88
CA GLY A 84 -5.91 1.71 1.47
C GLY A 84 -6.36 0.82 0.33
N MET A 85 -5.41 0.34 -0.45
CA MET A 85 -5.65 -0.59 -1.54
C MET A 85 -4.47 -1.56 -1.66
N GLU A 86 -4.77 -2.80 -2.03
CA GLU A 86 -3.77 -3.83 -2.23
C GLU A 86 -4.31 -4.92 -3.16
N ASN A 87 -3.45 -5.51 -3.98
CA ASN A 87 -3.79 -6.71 -4.73
C ASN A 87 -2.57 -7.64 -4.83
N MET A 88 -2.46 -8.53 -3.85
CA MET A 88 -1.36 -9.50 -3.77
C MET A 88 -1.47 -10.59 -4.84
N SER A 89 -2.67 -10.86 -5.37
CA SER A 89 -2.83 -11.82 -6.46
C SER A 89 -2.23 -11.32 -7.78
N GLN A 90 -1.96 -10.02 -7.91
CA GLN A 90 -1.29 -9.42 -9.06
C GLN A 90 0.23 -9.35 -8.91
N CYS A 91 0.82 -9.83 -7.81
CA CYS A 91 2.26 -9.84 -7.62
C CYS A 91 2.98 -10.53 -8.80
N PRO A 92 3.86 -9.83 -9.52
CA PRO A 92 4.57 -10.42 -10.64
C PRO A 92 5.70 -11.33 -10.16
N HIS A 93 6.11 -12.25 -11.04
CA HIS A 93 7.47 -12.78 -10.95
C HIS A 93 8.47 -11.78 -11.53
N VAL A 94 9.61 -11.61 -10.90
CA VAL A 94 10.65 -10.64 -11.27
C VAL A 94 11.95 -11.37 -11.61
N ILE A 95 12.58 -10.99 -12.72
CA ILE A 95 13.95 -11.41 -13.05
C ILE A 95 14.83 -10.16 -12.96
N ARG A 96 15.61 -10.05 -11.88
CA ARG A 96 16.50 -8.90 -11.67
C ARG A 96 17.66 -8.93 -12.65
N GLY A 97 18.07 -7.76 -13.12
CA GLY A 97 19.14 -7.61 -14.12
C GLY A 97 18.70 -7.79 -15.58
N ALA A 98 17.53 -8.39 -15.84
CA ALA A 98 17.07 -8.69 -17.21
C ALA A 98 16.99 -7.46 -18.12
N ARG A 99 16.72 -6.27 -17.57
CA ARG A 99 16.72 -5.00 -18.31
C ARG A 99 18.02 -4.72 -19.07
N TRP A 100 19.16 -5.22 -18.57
CA TRP A 100 20.49 -4.99 -19.13
C TRP A 100 21.09 -6.25 -19.79
N GLY A 101 20.30 -7.31 -19.96
CA GLY A 101 20.75 -8.61 -20.41
C GLY A 101 21.18 -9.54 -19.26
N LEU A 102 21.11 -10.85 -19.50
CA LEU A 102 21.45 -11.88 -18.52
C LEU A 102 22.66 -12.69 -19.03
N PRO A 103 23.71 -12.86 -18.20
CA PRO A 103 24.78 -13.80 -18.52
C PRO A 103 24.26 -15.23 -18.63
N LEU A 104 24.98 -16.08 -19.36
CA LEU A 104 24.66 -17.51 -19.47
C LEU A 104 24.55 -18.15 -18.07
N GLY A 105 23.43 -18.83 -17.82
CA GLY A 105 23.18 -19.51 -16.54
C GLY A 105 22.72 -18.61 -15.38
N ARG A 106 22.43 -17.31 -15.63
CA ARG A 106 21.82 -16.39 -14.67
C ARG A 106 20.35 -16.11 -14.99
N GLY A 107 19.65 -15.46 -14.06
CA GLY A 107 18.24 -15.07 -14.23
C GLY A 107 17.30 -15.82 -13.29
N GLN A 108 17.53 -15.71 -11.98
CA GLN A 108 16.59 -16.27 -11.00
C GLN A 108 15.24 -15.58 -11.15
N MET A 109 14.18 -16.39 -11.32
CA MET A 109 12.81 -15.92 -11.28
C MET A 109 12.37 -15.84 -9.83
N GLU A 110 12.19 -14.63 -9.34
CA GLU A 110 11.73 -14.35 -7.98
C GLU A 110 10.22 -14.16 -7.98
N ASP A 111 9.51 -14.81 -7.05
CA ASP A 111 8.15 -14.39 -6.70
C ASP A 111 8.26 -13.09 -5.87
N SER A 112 7.74 -11.98 -6.41
CA SER A 112 7.89 -10.68 -5.74
C SER A 112 7.17 -10.63 -4.39
N LEU A 113 6.07 -11.38 -4.24
CA LEU A 113 5.33 -11.45 -2.98
C LEU A 113 6.18 -12.16 -1.93
N TRP A 114 6.76 -13.31 -2.29
CA TRP A 114 7.57 -14.09 -1.37
C TRP A 114 8.81 -13.32 -0.90
N VAL A 115 9.51 -12.69 -1.85
CA VAL A 115 10.69 -11.87 -1.53
C VAL A 115 10.33 -10.65 -0.68
N ALA A 116 9.19 -10.01 -0.92
CA ALA A 116 8.77 -8.83 -0.15
C ALA A 116 8.36 -9.14 1.30
N LEU A 117 8.04 -10.41 1.63
CA LEU A 117 7.68 -10.85 2.99
C LEU A 117 8.88 -11.38 3.79
N LEU A 118 10.07 -11.39 3.18
CA LEU A 118 11.34 -11.69 3.82
C LEU A 118 12.05 -10.38 4.18
N ASP A 119 12.28 -10.16 5.46
CA ASP A 119 13.14 -9.07 5.91
C ASP A 119 14.61 -9.46 5.67
N SER A 120 15.21 -8.87 4.64
CA SER A 120 16.60 -9.14 4.27
C SER A 120 17.63 -8.62 5.27
N TYR A 121 17.27 -7.72 6.18
CA TYR A 121 18.20 -7.20 7.19
C TYR A 121 18.48 -8.23 8.29
N ASN A 122 17.45 -8.95 8.72
CA ASN A 122 17.56 -9.97 9.77
C ASN A 122 17.37 -11.41 9.25
N ASN A 123 17.15 -11.56 7.93
CA ASN A 123 16.93 -12.82 7.23
C ASN A 123 15.76 -13.65 7.81
N MET A 124 14.68 -12.99 8.24
CA MET A 124 13.48 -13.63 8.77
C MET A 124 12.24 -13.25 7.96
N SER A 125 11.37 -14.22 7.70
CA SER A 125 10.05 -13.93 7.17
C SER A 125 9.15 -13.37 8.25
N MET A 126 8.08 -12.67 7.86
CA MET A 126 7.07 -12.20 8.82
C MET A 126 6.39 -13.33 9.61
N ALA A 127 6.40 -14.57 9.09
CA ALA A 127 5.90 -15.72 9.85
C ALA A 127 6.87 -16.11 10.99
N ILE A 128 8.19 -16.08 10.72
CA ILE A 128 9.20 -16.38 11.73
C ILE A 128 9.21 -15.32 12.85
N THR A 129 8.95 -14.05 12.52
CA THR A 129 8.82 -13.03 13.57
C THR A 129 7.62 -13.31 14.48
N ALA A 130 6.51 -13.84 13.96
CA ALA A 130 5.38 -14.29 14.77
C ALA A 130 5.73 -15.49 15.65
N GLU A 131 6.41 -16.51 15.12
CA GLU A 131 6.89 -17.66 15.90
C GLU A 131 7.83 -17.24 17.05
N ASN A 132 8.73 -16.29 16.79
CA ASN A 132 9.62 -15.76 17.82
C ASN A 132 8.84 -15.06 18.95
N LEU A 133 7.76 -14.35 18.63
CA LEU A 133 6.88 -13.75 19.64
C LEU A 133 6.14 -14.83 20.45
N ALA A 134 5.66 -15.89 19.79
CA ALA A 134 5.01 -17.01 20.48
C ALA A 134 5.94 -17.70 21.49
N VAL A 135 7.20 -17.95 21.11
CA VAL A 135 8.22 -18.50 22.03
C VAL A 135 8.49 -17.55 23.19
N LYS A 136 8.57 -16.23 22.92
CA LYS A 136 8.91 -15.22 23.93
C LYS A 136 7.81 -15.01 24.98
N TYR A 137 6.54 -15.06 24.58
CA TYR A 137 5.42 -14.66 25.44
C TYR A 137 4.50 -15.80 25.88
N GLU A 138 4.49 -16.96 25.21
CA GLU A 138 3.53 -18.04 25.50
C GLU A 138 4.16 -19.42 25.78
N GLY A 139 5.48 -19.59 25.64
CA GLY A 139 6.14 -20.83 26.02
C GLY A 139 5.62 -22.05 25.23
N ARG A 140 5.96 -22.10 23.93
CA ARG A 140 5.74 -23.21 22.97
C ARG A 140 4.27 -23.46 22.62
N ILE A 141 3.91 -23.11 21.39
CA ILE A 141 2.83 -23.78 20.66
C ILE A 141 3.28 -25.24 20.53
N GLN A 142 2.69 -26.15 21.33
CA GLN A 142 2.88 -27.58 21.10
C GLN A 142 2.25 -27.93 19.75
N ALA A 143 3.08 -28.53 18.89
CA ALA A 143 2.66 -29.09 17.60
C ALA A 143 1.65 -30.24 17.78
#